data_AF-A0A562ZKK9-F1
#
_entry.id   AF-A0A562ZKK9-F1
#
_cell.length_a   1.000
_cell.length_b   1.000
_cell.length_c   1.000
_cell.angle_alpha   90.00
_cell.angle_beta   90.00
_cell.angle_gamma   90.00
#
_symmetry.space_group_name_H-M   'P 1'
#
loop_
_entity.id
_entity.type
_entity.pdbx_description
1 polymer ?
#
loop_
_entity_poly.entity_id
_entity_poly.type
_entity_poly.pdbx_seq_one_letter_code
_entity_poly.pdbx_strand_id
1 'polypeptide(L)'
;MEHPYTVALVIDTVELPAVRRIEAEKRCAESLERALGGPEAVAESLMAWRSANDSAPVDLDADTMALAARWHCVASQASQDGIRNLGEIAGAHFDFRLQRG
;
A
#
# COMPACT_ATOMS: atom_id res chain seq x y z
N MET A 1 -17.85 7.43 3.92
CA MET A 1 -16.48 7.89 4.14
C MET A 1 -15.64 7.27 3.05
N GLU A 2 -15.27 8.08 2.07
CA GLU A 2 -14.33 7.66 1.02
C GLU A 2 -12.95 7.55 1.69
N HIS A 3 -12.26 6.44 1.49
CA HIS A 3 -10.91 6.28 2.05
C HIS A 3 -9.95 7.14 1.20
N PRO A 4 -8.97 7.83 1.80
CA PRO A 4 -8.05 8.71 1.08
C PRO A 4 -7.10 7.94 0.14
N TYR A 5 -7.18 6.60 0.14
CA TYR A 5 -6.47 5.71 -0.76
C TYR A 5 -7.30 4.47 -1.06
N THR A 6 -6.89 3.75 -2.10
CA THR A 6 -7.38 2.41 -2.43
C THR A 6 -6.23 1.42 -2.48
N VAL A 7 -6.53 0.18 -2.09
CA VAL A 7 -5.66 -0.99 -2.24
C VAL A 7 -6.30 -1.91 -3.27
N ALA A 8 -5.57 -2.27 -4.32
CA ALA A 8 -6.04 -3.20 -5.34
C ALA A 8 -5.06 -4.36 -5.46
N LEU A 9 -5.55 -5.59 -5.40
CA LEU A 9 -4.74 -6.77 -5.65
C LEU A 9 -4.65 -7.02 -7.17
N VAL A 10 -3.42 -7.06 -7.68
CA VAL A 10 -3.10 -7.36 -9.07
C VAL A 10 -2.50 -8.77 -9.14
N ILE A 11 -3.02 -9.59 -10.07
CA ILE A 11 -2.60 -10.98 -10.28
C ILE A 11 -2.48 -11.20 -11.79
N ASP A 12 -1.35 -11.73 -12.24
CA ASP A 12 -1.04 -11.82 -13.68
C ASP A 12 -1.69 -13.01 -14.40
N THR A 13 -2.01 -14.09 -13.69
CA THR A 13 -2.29 -15.39 -14.33
C THR A 13 -3.51 -16.15 -13.80
N VAL A 14 -4.00 -15.83 -12.61
CA VAL A 14 -5.13 -16.56 -11.98
C VAL A 14 -6.27 -15.59 -11.67
N GLU A 15 -7.45 -15.93 -12.18
CA GLU A 15 -8.70 -15.29 -11.76
C GLU A 15 -9.04 -15.75 -10.34
N LEU A 16 -8.73 -14.89 -9.37
CA LEU A 16 -9.07 -15.12 -7.98
C LEU A 16 -10.56 -14.76 -7.75
N PRO A 17 -11.34 -15.58 -7.01
CA PRO A 17 -12.70 -15.21 -6.64
C PRO A 17 -12.74 -13.83 -5.99
N ALA A 18 -13.69 -12.99 -6.42
CA ALA A 18 -13.80 -11.60 -5.94
C ALA A 18 -13.85 -11.50 -4.41
N VAL A 19 -14.49 -12.47 -3.74
CA VAL A 19 -14.53 -12.54 -2.26
C VAL A 19 -13.13 -12.65 -1.64
N ARG A 20 -12.27 -13.51 -2.18
CA ARG A 20 -10.89 -13.69 -1.69
C ARG A 20 -10.04 -12.46 -1.99
N ARG A 21 -10.29 -11.81 -3.12
CA ARG A 21 -9.60 -10.58 -3.53
C ARG A 21 -9.90 -9.45 -2.55
N ILE A 22 -11.19 -9.17 -2.32
CA ILE A 22 -11.66 -8.14 -1.39
C ILE A 22 -11.15 -8.41 0.02
N GLU A 23 -11.17 -9.67 0.44
CA GLU A 23 -10.65 -10.09 1.74
C GLU A 23 -9.14 -9.80 1.92
N ALA A 24 -8.35 -10.02 0.88
CA ALA A 24 -6.92 -9.76 0.89
C ALA A 24 -6.61 -8.26 0.83
N GLU A 25 -7.32 -7.51 -0.02
CA GLU A 25 -7.24 -6.05 -0.09
C GLU A 25 -7.58 -5.41 1.26
N LYS A 26 -8.65 -5.87 1.91
CA LYS A 26 -9.05 -5.41 3.23
C LYS A 26 -7.99 -5.69 4.30
N ARG A 27 -7.41 -6.90 4.31
CA ARG A 27 -6.33 -7.27 5.24
C ARG A 27 -5.08 -6.42 5.05
N CYS A 28 -4.72 -6.16 3.79
CA CYS A 28 -3.60 -5.30 3.45
C CYS A 28 -3.86 -3.88 3.96
N ALA A 29 -5.05 -3.31 3.71
CA ALA A 29 -5.45 -2.00 4.22
C ALA A 29 -5.42 -1.94 5.77
N GLU A 30 -5.99 -2.92 6.46
CA GLU A 30 -5.97 -2.99 7.93
C GLU A 30 -4.54 -3.06 8.49
N SER A 31 -3.64 -3.81 7.83
CA SER A 31 -2.25 -3.90 8.26
C SER A 31 -1.50 -2.57 8.05
N LEU A 32 -1.74 -1.89 6.93
CA LEU A 32 -1.22 -0.55 6.65
C LEU A 32 -1.66 0.47 7.70
N GLU A 33 -2.98 0.56 7.94
CA GLU A 33 -3.55 1.50 8.90
C GLU A 33 -3.01 1.26 10.31
N ARG A 34 -2.90 -0.01 10.71
CA ARG A 34 -2.34 -0.38 12.02
C ARG A 34 -0.87 0.00 12.17
N ALA A 35 -0.07 -0.11 11.10
CA ALA A 35 1.36 0.16 11.14
C ALA A 35 1.70 1.66 10.99
N LEU A 36 0.87 2.42 10.27
CA LEU A 36 1.08 3.86 10.03
C LEU A 36 0.29 4.75 11.00
N GLY A 37 -0.79 4.24 11.61
CA GLY A 37 -1.57 4.95 12.61
C GLY A 37 -2.90 5.51 12.10
N GLY A 38 -3.47 4.91 11.05
CA GLY A 38 -4.76 5.27 10.48
C GLY A 38 -4.73 5.54 8.97
N PRO A 39 -5.91 5.69 8.34
CA PRO A 39 -6.01 5.84 6.90
C PRO A 39 -5.42 7.16 6.37
N GLU A 40 -5.45 8.23 7.15
CA GLU A 40 -4.81 9.51 6.81
C GLU A 40 -3.28 9.37 6.77
N ALA A 41 -2.70 8.71 7.78
CA ALA A 41 -1.25 8.47 7.85
C ALA A 41 -0.75 7.58 6.71
N VAL A 42 -1.59 6.64 6.23
CA VAL A 42 -1.34 5.84 5.04
C VAL A 42 -1.25 6.74 3.80
N ALA A 43 -2.22 7.64 3.60
CA ALA A 43 -2.23 8.55 2.47
C ALA A 43 -1.05 9.54 2.50
N GLU A 44 -0.70 10.10 3.66
CA GLU A 44 0.47 10.98 3.82
C GLU A 44 1.78 10.26 3.47
N SER A 45 1.96 9.04 3.96
CA SER A 45 3.16 8.24 3.69
C SER A 45 3.27 7.85 2.21
N LEU A 46 2.15 7.48 1.58
CA LEU A 46 2.07 7.17 0.15
C LEU A 46 2.35 8.42 -0.71
N MET A 47 1.84 9.58 -0.30
CA MET A 47 2.11 10.86 -0.96
C MET A 47 3.59 11.25 -0.83
N ALA A 48 4.17 11.14 0.36
CA ALA A 48 5.60 11.39 0.60
C ALA A 48 6.47 10.47 -0.26
N TRP A 49 6.15 9.17 -0.33
CA TRP A 49 6.86 8.23 -1.19
C TRP A 49 6.74 8.57 -2.69
N ARG A 50 5.55 8.94 -3.16
CA ARG A 50 5.35 9.38 -4.56
C ARG A 50 6.14 10.65 -4.87
N SER A 51 6.09 11.64 -3.97
CA SER A 51 6.87 12.87 -4.08
C SER A 51 8.36 12.58 -4.10
N ALA A 52 8.83 11.67 -3.25
CA ALA A 52 10.22 11.26 -3.19
C ALA A 52 10.69 10.52 -4.45
N ASN A 53 9.79 9.78 -5.12
CA ASN A 53 10.10 9.08 -6.36
C ASN A 53 10.03 9.98 -7.60
N ASP A 54 9.31 11.09 -7.54
CA ASP A 54 9.17 12.07 -8.63
C ASP A 54 10.19 13.24 -8.50
N SER A 55 10.66 13.52 -7.29
CA SER A 55 11.60 14.61 -6.99
C SER A 55 13.05 14.13 -6.90
N ALA A 56 14.00 15.02 -7.18
CA ALA A 56 15.41 14.72 -6.93
C ALA A 56 15.69 14.67 -5.41
N PRO A 57 16.59 13.78 -4.93
CA PRO A 57 16.89 13.65 -3.50
C PRO A 57 17.40 14.92 -2.81
N VAL A 58 17.92 15.89 -3.58
CA VAL A 58 18.42 17.18 -3.08
C VAL A 58 17.28 18.12 -2.64
N ASP A 59 16.06 17.88 -3.13
CA ASP A 59 14.89 18.72 -2.87
C ASP A 59 13.96 18.14 -1.77
N LEU A 60 14.30 16.97 -1.22
CA LEU A 60 13.52 16.31 -0.18
C LEU A 60 14.08 16.60 1.21
N ASP A 61 13.21 17.00 2.13
CA ASP A 61 13.57 17.09 3.54
C ASP A 61 13.72 15.70 4.19
N ALA A 62 14.41 15.67 5.33
CA ALA A 62 14.70 14.43 6.05
C ALA A 62 13.43 13.71 6.53
N ASP A 63 12.37 14.46 6.83
CA ASP A 63 11.09 13.91 7.29
C ASP A 63 10.35 13.19 6.16
N THR A 64 10.33 13.77 4.95
CA THR A 64 9.76 13.16 3.74
C THR A 64 10.52 11.90 3.35
N MET A 65 11.85 11.92 3.43
CA MET A 65 12.67 10.73 3.20
C MET A 65 12.39 9.62 4.22
N ALA A 66 12.24 9.97 5.50
CA ALA A 66 11.91 9.01 6.55
C ALA A 66 10.51 8.41 6.36
N LEU A 67 9.52 9.22 5.98
CA LEU A 67 8.17 8.76 5.64
C LEU A 67 8.17 7.85 4.40
N ALA A 68 8.89 8.22 3.36
CA ALA A 68 9.01 7.40 2.15
C ALA A 68 9.69 6.04 2.42
N ALA A 69 10.74 6.02 3.24
CA ALA A 69 11.39 4.78 3.66
C ALA A 69 10.48 3.91 4.53
N ARG A 70 9.74 4.53 5.46
CA ARG A 70 8.75 3.83 6.30
C ARG A 70 7.62 3.25 5.46
N TRP A 71 7.12 4.00 4.48
CA TRP A 71 6.12 3.53 3.53
C TRP A 71 6.56 2.24 2.84
N HIS A 72 7.76 2.20 2.27
CA HIS A 72 8.27 1.02 1.58
C HIS A 72 8.30 -0.23 2.48
N CYS A 73 8.78 -0.08 3.72
CA CYS A 73 8.84 -1.17 4.68
C CYS A 73 7.44 -1.69 5.04
N VAL A 74 6.53 -0.77 5.36
CA VAL A 74 5.18 -1.09 5.80
C VAL A 74 4.32 -1.66 4.66
N ALA A 75 4.40 -1.08 3.45
CA ALA A 75 3.69 -1.57 2.27
C ALA A 75 4.16 -2.98 1.87
N SER A 76 5.46 -3.27 1.99
CA SER A 76 5.99 -4.61 1.75
C SER A 76 5.44 -5.64 2.74
N GLN A 77 5.43 -5.31 4.04
CA GLN A 77 4.88 -6.18 5.08
C GLN A 77 3.36 -6.39 4.93
N ALA A 78 2.61 -5.31 4.69
CA ALA A 78 1.17 -5.39 4.48
C ALA A 78 0.80 -6.23 3.24
N SER A 79 1.59 -6.12 2.17
CA SER A 79 1.44 -6.95 0.97
C SER A 79 1.68 -8.42 1.26
N GLN A 80 2.72 -8.73 2.04
CA GLN A 80 2.99 -10.11 2.47
C GLN A 80 1.86 -10.67 3.33
N ASP A 81 1.32 -9.89 4.27
CA ASP A 81 0.18 -10.28 5.10
C ASP A 81 -1.09 -10.54 4.28
N GLY A 82 -1.35 -9.70 3.27
CA GLY A 82 -2.47 -9.86 2.35
C GLY A 82 -2.35 -11.12 1.49
N ILE A 83 -1.15 -11.41 0.97
CA ILE A 83 -0.89 -12.58 0.11
C ILE A 83 -0.76 -13.87 0.92
N ARG A 84 -0.28 -13.84 2.16
CA ARG A 84 -0.03 -15.05 2.99
C ARG A 84 -1.24 -15.98 3.07
N ASN A 85 -2.45 -15.44 3.08
CA ASN A 85 -3.69 -16.21 3.18
C ASN A 85 -4.31 -16.60 1.83
N LEU A 86 -3.75 -16.11 0.72
CA LEU A 86 -4.21 -16.41 -0.62
C LEU A 86 -3.64 -17.73 -1.18
N GLY A 87 -2.53 -18.22 -0.61
CA GLY A 87 -1.79 -19.39 -1.09
C GLY A 87 -0.61 -18.99 -1.99
N GLU A 88 0.03 -19.97 -2.65
CA GLU A 88 1.09 -19.71 -3.63
C GLU A 88 0.50 -19.11 -4.92
N ILE A 89 0.35 -17.79 -4.94
CA ILE A 89 -0.08 -17.05 -6.12
C ILE A 89 1.14 -16.32 -6.69
N ALA A 90 1.68 -16.87 -7.78
CA ALA A 90 2.80 -16.28 -8.48
C ALA A 90 2.39 -14.91 -9.08
N GLY A 91 3.24 -13.91 -8.90
CA GLY A 91 3.03 -12.56 -9.46
C GLY A 91 1.98 -11.70 -8.75
N ALA A 92 1.39 -12.17 -7.63
CA ALA A 92 0.46 -11.36 -6.85
C ALA A 92 1.18 -10.16 -6.21
N HIS A 93 0.70 -8.95 -6.48
CA HIS A 93 1.18 -7.73 -5.85
C HIS A 93 0.01 -6.77 -5.57
N PHE A 94 0.22 -5.82 -4.67
CA PHE A 94 -0.78 -4.80 -4.37
C PHE A 94 -0.40 -3.46 -5.02
N ASP A 95 -1.39 -2.82 -5.64
CA ASP A 95 -1.30 -1.44 -6.12
C ASP A 95 -2.00 -0.52 -5.12
N PHE A 96 -1.29 0.57 -4.76
CA PHE A 96 -1.74 1.57 -3.81
C PHE A 96 -1.94 2.91 -4.53
N ARG A 97 -3.17 3.40 -4.54
CA ARG A 97 -3.53 4.65 -5.21
C ARG A 97 -4.14 5.63 -4.24
N LEU A 98 -3.71 6.89 -4.30
CA LEU A 98 -4.38 7.97 -3.59
C LEU A 98 -5.73 8.24 -4.28
N GLN A 99 -6.79 8.30 -3.49
CA GLN A 99 -8.05 8.86 -3.95
C GLN A 99 -7.93 10.37 -3.76
N ARG A 100 -7.67 11.10 -4.85
CA ARG A 100 -7.86 12.54 -4.85
C ARG A 100 -9.35 12.79 -4.62
N GLY A 101 -9.68 13.40 -3.48
CA GLY A 101 -10.96 14.08 -3.28
C GLY A 101 -11.09 15.28 -4.22
#